data_AF-A0A1G8QUP1-F1
#
_entry.id   AF-A0A1G8QUP1-F1
#
_cell.length_a   1.000
_cell.length_b   1.000
_cell.length_c   1.000
_cell.angle_alpha   90.00
_cell.angle_beta   90.00
_cell.angle_gamma   90.00
#
_symmetry.space_group_name_H-M   'P 1'
#
loop_
_entity.id
_entity.type
_entity.pdbx_description
1 polymer ?
#
loop_
_entity_poly.entity_id
_entity_poly.type
_entity_poly.pdbx_seq_one_letter_code
_entity_poly.pdbx_strand_id
1 'polypeptide(L)'
;MGMDVELTLPPITVELAAARRRALLVVAAELMAVAAGLAPTEPEPKHGVHLRETAFVRLEAALDGGDQVAIGFDAFWAIWMHEWMDVAHPHGGQAKFLELPVVEGGEAAMEKVAALIREAIEA
;
A
#
# COMPACT_ATOMS: atom_id res chain seq x y z
N MET A 1 31.13 -22.51 16.88
CA MET A 1 31.14 -23.05 15.52
C MET A 1 29.94 -22.46 14.81
N GLY A 2 30.15 -21.46 13.95
CA GLY A 2 29.10 -20.98 13.04
C GLY A 2 28.98 -21.98 11.91
N MET A 3 27.78 -22.48 11.66
CA MET A 3 27.50 -23.39 10.57
C MET A 3 27.02 -22.54 9.40
N ASP A 4 27.84 -22.40 8.38
CA ASP A 4 27.46 -21.72 7.15
C ASP A 4 26.43 -22.61 6.43
N VAL A 5 25.20 -22.14 6.35
CA VAL A 5 24.14 -22.79 5.56
C VAL A 5 24.16 -22.18 4.17
N GLU A 6 24.60 -22.95 3.20
CA GLU A 6 24.57 -22.57 1.79
C GLU A 6 23.13 -22.70 1.28
N LEU A 7 22.42 -21.57 1.17
CA LEU A 7 21.06 -21.52 0.62
C LEU A 7 21.13 -21.32 -0.90
N THR A 8 20.80 -22.36 -1.66
CA THR A 8 20.58 -22.23 -3.10
C THR A 8 19.17 -21.70 -3.34
N LEU A 9 19.07 -20.42 -3.74
CA LEU A 9 17.79 -19.83 -4.13
C LEU A 9 17.43 -20.29 -5.57
N PRO A 10 16.18 -20.72 -5.82
CA PRO A 10 15.75 -21.01 -7.17
C PRO A 10 15.82 -19.76 -8.05
N PRO A 11 16.08 -19.89 -9.36
CA PRO A 11 16.02 -18.75 -10.27
C PRO A 11 14.63 -18.12 -10.25
N ILE A 12 14.56 -16.79 -10.28
CA ILE A 12 13.28 -16.08 -10.38
C ILE A 12 12.65 -16.45 -11.72
N THR A 13 11.59 -17.25 -11.69
CA THR A 13 10.80 -17.57 -12.87
C THR A 13 9.84 -16.42 -13.20
N VAL A 14 9.34 -16.40 -14.43
CA VAL A 14 8.31 -15.43 -14.85
C VAL A 14 7.06 -15.56 -13.97
N GLU A 15 6.75 -16.79 -13.59
CA GLU A 15 5.63 -17.17 -12.72
C GLU A 15 5.81 -16.63 -11.29
N LEU A 16 7.02 -16.75 -10.72
CA LEU A 16 7.33 -16.22 -9.40
C LEU A 16 7.29 -14.69 -9.38
N ALA A 17 7.84 -14.03 -10.40
CA ALA A 17 7.75 -12.58 -10.54
C ALA A 17 6.28 -12.11 -10.66
N ALA A 18 5.47 -12.83 -11.42
CA ALA A 18 4.04 -12.54 -11.54
C ALA A 18 3.28 -12.77 -10.21
N ALA A 19 3.62 -13.83 -9.46
CA ALA A 19 3.03 -14.11 -8.16
C ALA A 19 3.35 -13.02 -7.13
N ARG A 20 4.62 -12.57 -7.07
CA ARG A 20 5.04 -11.45 -6.21
C ARG A 20 4.23 -10.19 -6.48
N ARG A 21 4.12 -9.78 -7.75
CA ARG A 21 3.33 -8.60 -8.15
C ARG A 21 1.85 -8.72 -7.78
N ARG A 22 1.26 -9.90 -7.98
CA ARG A 22 -0.14 -10.16 -7.57
C ARG A 22 -0.30 -10.03 -6.05
N ALA A 23 0.59 -10.63 -5.27
CA ALA A 23 0.55 -10.56 -3.82
C ALA A 23 0.63 -9.11 -3.31
N LEU A 24 1.57 -8.32 -3.87
CA LEU A 24 1.71 -6.90 -3.55
C LEU A 24 0.44 -6.11 -3.90
N LEU A 25 -0.14 -6.33 -5.09
CA LEU A 25 -1.36 -5.64 -5.50
C LEU A 25 -2.57 -5.97 -4.62
N VAL A 26 -2.75 -7.23 -4.24
CA VAL A 26 -3.85 -7.66 -3.36
C VAL A 26 -3.76 -6.96 -2.01
N VAL A 27 -2.59 -7.03 -1.38
CA VAL A 27 -2.39 -6.44 -0.05
C VAL A 27 -2.47 -4.92 -0.09
N ALA A 28 -1.94 -4.29 -1.14
CA ALA A 28 -2.06 -2.85 -1.34
C ALA A 28 -3.52 -2.40 -1.54
N ALA A 29 -4.34 -3.18 -2.24
CA ALA A 29 -5.75 -2.89 -2.40
C ALA A 29 -6.51 -2.96 -1.06
N GLU A 30 -6.16 -3.89 -0.18
CA GLU A 30 -6.74 -4.00 1.15
C GLU A 30 -6.36 -2.81 2.04
N LEU A 31 -5.07 -2.44 2.06
CA LEU A 31 -4.61 -1.25 2.78
C LEU A 31 -5.26 0.03 2.25
N MET A 32 -5.40 0.15 0.92
CA MET A 32 -6.09 1.27 0.27
C MET A 32 -7.56 1.33 0.67
N ALA A 33 -8.26 0.19 0.80
CA ALA A 33 -9.65 0.17 1.23
C ALA A 33 -9.82 0.72 2.66
N VAL A 34 -8.91 0.38 3.57
CA VAL A 34 -8.87 0.96 4.92
C VAL A 34 -8.60 2.46 4.85
N ALA A 35 -7.59 2.88 4.08
CA ALA A 35 -7.24 4.29 3.91
C ALA A 35 -8.39 5.12 3.32
N ALA A 36 -9.10 4.61 2.32
CA ALA A 36 -10.28 5.24 1.74
C ALA A 36 -11.44 5.33 2.76
N GLY A 37 -11.58 4.34 3.65
CA GLY A 37 -12.56 4.40 4.74
C GLY A 37 -12.29 5.52 5.76
N LEU A 38 -11.01 5.88 5.94
CA LEU A 38 -10.54 6.94 6.85
C LEU A 38 -10.51 8.33 6.21
N ALA A 39 -10.43 8.41 4.88
CA ALA A 39 -10.41 9.69 4.16
C ALA A 39 -11.71 10.51 4.39
N PRO A 40 -11.69 11.85 4.28
CA PRO A 40 -12.88 12.68 4.48
C PRO A 40 -14.05 12.29 3.60
N THR A 41 -15.27 12.47 4.11
CA THR A 41 -16.51 12.21 3.37
C THR A 41 -16.96 13.41 2.55
N GLU A 42 -16.56 14.60 2.96
CA GLU A 42 -16.91 15.86 2.32
C GLU A 42 -16.17 15.98 0.98
N PRO A 43 -16.84 16.49 -0.08
CA PRO A 43 -16.17 16.78 -1.33
C PRO A 43 -15.29 18.03 -1.19
N GLU A 44 -14.29 18.12 -2.05
CA GLU A 44 -13.44 19.31 -2.14
C GLU A 44 -14.30 20.50 -2.63
N PRO A 45 -14.29 21.65 -1.94
CA PRO A 45 -15.21 22.75 -2.26
C PRO A 45 -15.11 23.33 -3.68
N LYS A 46 -13.92 23.29 -4.31
CA LYS A 46 -13.66 23.91 -5.61
C LYS A 46 -14.05 23.02 -6.80
N HIS A 47 -13.94 21.70 -6.68
CA HIS A 47 -14.14 20.76 -7.79
C HIS A 47 -15.25 19.74 -7.52
N GLY A 48 -15.75 19.63 -6.28
CA GLY A 48 -16.86 18.73 -5.94
C GLY A 48 -16.50 17.24 -6.01
N VAL A 49 -15.20 16.90 -5.98
CA VAL A 49 -14.69 15.52 -6.02
C VAL A 49 -14.54 15.02 -4.60
N HIS A 50 -14.84 13.75 -4.29
CA HIS A 50 -14.55 13.16 -2.97
C HIS A 50 -13.16 12.51 -2.94
N LEU A 51 -12.39 12.68 -1.86
CA LEU A 51 -11.04 12.09 -1.75
C LEU A 51 -11.07 10.57 -1.92
N ARG A 52 -12.07 9.92 -1.34
CA ARG A 52 -12.25 8.46 -1.40
C ARG A 52 -12.36 7.92 -2.83
N GLU A 53 -12.82 8.75 -3.76
CA GLU A 53 -13.01 8.39 -5.17
C GLU A 53 -11.72 8.50 -6.00
N THR A 54 -10.67 9.12 -5.44
CA THR A 54 -9.37 9.31 -6.12
C THR A 54 -8.29 8.34 -5.63
N ALA A 55 -8.68 7.37 -4.80
CA ALA A 55 -7.82 6.30 -4.33
C ALA A 55 -7.21 5.51 -5.49
N PHE A 56 -5.91 5.24 -5.43
CA PHE A 56 -5.22 4.42 -6.41
C PHE A 56 -4.22 3.45 -5.79
N VAL A 57 -4.00 2.36 -6.50
CA VAL A 57 -2.91 1.40 -6.30
C VAL A 57 -2.18 1.24 -7.63
N ARG A 58 -0.87 1.41 -7.65
CA ARG A 58 -0.05 1.31 -8.86
C ARG A 58 1.22 0.51 -8.60
N LEU A 59 1.56 -0.40 -9.50
CA LEU A 59 2.88 -1.01 -9.49
C LEU A 59 3.91 0.03 -9.92
N GLU A 60 5.01 0.11 -9.17
CA GLU A 60 6.15 0.94 -9.48
C GLU A 60 7.41 0.08 -9.54
N ALA A 61 8.36 0.50 -10.37
CA ALA A 61 9.69 -0.10 -10.37
C ALA A 61 10.42 0.37 -9.11
N ALA A 62 10.83 -0.55 -8.25
CA ALA A 62 11.65 -0.19 -7.11
C ALA A 62 13.06 0.20 -7.59
N LEU A 63 13.68 1.16 -6.91
CA LEU A 63 15.01 1.68 -7.26
C LEU A 63 16.11 0.61 -7.20
N ASP A 64 15.90 -0.46 -6.42
CA ASP A 64 16.81 -1.59 -6.24
C ASP A 64 16.53 -2.77 -7.19
N GLY A 65 15.58 -2.61 -8.12
CA GLY A 65 15.15 -3.68 -9.02
C GLY A 65 14.13 -4.66 -8.42
N GLY A 66 13.61 -4.37 -7.22
CA GLY A 66 12.46 -5.03 -6.64
C GLY A 66 11.11 -4.63 -7.28
N ASP A 67 10.05 -5.29 -6.82
CA ASP A 67 8.67 -4.86 -7.11
C ASP A 67 8.19 -3.95 -5.98
N GLN A 68 7.68 -2.77 -6.33
CA GLN A 68 7.05 -1.84 -5.39
C GLN A 68 5.61 -1.58 -5.81
N VAL A 69 4.78 -1.20 -4.84
CA VAL A 69 3.42 -0.74 -5.08
C VAL A 69 3.24 0.61 -4.38
N ALA A 70 2.76 1.59 -5.13
CA ALA A 70 2.33 2.88 -4.61
C ALA A 70 0.84 2.81 -4.27
N ILE A 71 0.51 3.32 -3.08
CA ILE A 71 -0.86 3.52 -2.60
C ILE A 71 -1.02 5.02 -2.40
N GLY A 72 -2.08 5.61 -2.91
CA GLY A 72 -2.22 7.05 -2.84
C GLY A 72 -3.60 7.56 -3.23
N PHE A 73 -3.70 8.88 -3.25
CA PHE A 73 -4.85 9.63 -3.76
C PHE A 73 -4.35 10.67 -4.75
N ASP A 74 -5.16 11.04 -5.74
CA ASP A 74 -4.72 12.01 -6.75
C ASP A 74 -4.38 13.40 -6.16
N ALA A 75 -3.38 14.04 -6.78
CA ALA A 75 -2.66 15.21 -6.27
C ALA A 75 -3.51 16.46 -6.00
N PHE A 76 -4.69 16.59 -6.62
CA PHE A 76 -5.59 17.73 -6.38
C PHE A 76 -5.97 17.88 -4.91
N TRP A 77 -6.09 16.76 -4.21
CA TRP A 77 -6.41 16.75 -2.79
C TRP A 77 -5.18 16.81 -1.88
N ALA A 78 -4.02 16.34 -2.32
CA ALA A 78 -2.79 16.40 -1.52
C ALA A 78 -2.40 17.85 -1.19
N ILE A 79 -2.64 18.78 -2.12
CA ILE A 79 -2.48 20.23 -1.90
C ILE A 79 -3.52 20.72 -0.89
N TRP A 80 -4.79 20.34 -1.08
CA TRP A 80 -5.89 20.76 -0.21
C TRP A 80 -5.70 20.29 1.24
N MET A 81 -5.24 19.06 1.48
CA MET A 81 -4.99 18.52 2.81
C MET A 81 -3.75 19.11 3.49
N HIS A 82 -2.78 19.59 2.70
CA HIS A 82 -1.64 20.34 3.21
C HIS A 82 -2.05 21.78 3.62
N GLU A 83 -3.11 22.33 3.02
CA GLU A 83 -3.63 23.68 3.29
C GLU A 83 -4.73 23.71 4.37
N TRP A 84 -5.49 22.62 4.54
CA TRP A 84 -6.57 22.50 5.51
C TRP A 84 -6.13 21.82 6.82
N MET A 85 -5.50 22.60 7.70
CA MET A 85 -5.16 22.17 9.07
C MET A 85 -6.39 21.88 9.95
N ASP A 86 -7.58 22.31 9.54
CA ASP A 86 -8.84 22.13 10.27
C ASP A 86 -9.46 20.73 10.08
N VAL A 87 -8.98 19.95 9.11
CA VAL A 87 -9.43 18.56 8.90
C VAL A 87 -8.71 17.66 9.90
N ALA A 88 -9.12 17.77 11.16
CA ALA A 88 -8.71 16.86 12.21
C ALA A 88 -9.39 15.49 11.99
N HIS A 89 -8.67 14.41 12.29
CA HIS A 89 -9.30 13.09 12.43
C HIS A 89 -10.45 13.17 13.47
N PRO A 90 -11.47 12.29 13.40
CA PRO A 90 -12.47 12.13 14.46
C PRO A 90 -11.87 11.92 15.86
N HIS A 91 -10.59 11.51 15.94
CA HIS A 91 -9.83 11.27 17.15
C HIS A 91 -8.70 12.28 17.43
N GLY A 92 -8.62 13.38 16.66
CA GLY A 92 -7.56 14.40 16.77
C GLY A 92 -6.23 14.00 16.12
N GLY A 93 -5.46 14.98 15.63
CA GLY A 93 -4.14 14.80 15.00
C GLY A 93 -4.09 15.21 13.52
N GLN A 94 -2.86 15.28 12.97
CA GLN A 94 -2.63 15.53 11.53
C GLN A 94 -3.25 14.41 10.68
N ALA A 95 -3.75 14.76 9.49
CA ALA A 95 -4.41 13.83 8.60
C ALA A 95 -3.45 12.72 8.10
N LYS A 96 -3.51 11.56 8.76
CA LYS A 96 -2.68 10.37 8.50
C LYS A 96 -3.48 9.19 7.96
N PHE A 97 -4.50 9.46 7.15
CA PHE A 97 -5.38 8.44 6.55
C PHE A 97 -4.64 7.44 5.64
N LEU A 98 -3.48 7.83 5.07
CA LEU A 98 -2.57 6.93 4.33
C LEU A 98 -1.55 6.24 5.24
N GLU A 99 -1.00 6.96 6.22
CA GLU A 99 0.08 6.47 7.07
C GLU A 99 -0.42 5.46 8.11
N LEU A 100 -1.58 5.73 8.72
CA LEU A 100 -2.12 4.89 9.80
C LEU A 100 -2.41 3.45 9.36
N PRO A 101 -3.08 3.18 8.22
CA PRO A 101 -3.29 1.82 7.75
C PRO A 101 -1.98 1.08 7.44
N VAL A 102 -0.99 1.79 6.92
CA VAL A 102 0.33 1.20 6.62
C VAL A 102 1.12 0.91 7.90
N VAL A 103 1.05 1.78 8.91
CA VAL A 103 1.73 1.59 10.19
C VAL A 103 1.07 0.48 11.01
N GLU A 104 -0.25 0.47 11.11
CA GLU A 104 -0.99 -0.51 11.93
C GLU A 104 -1.16 -1.86 11.23
N GLY A 105 -1.36 -1.85 9.91
CA GLY A 105 -1.60 -3.04 9.10
C GLY A 105 -0.37 -3.59 8.38
N GLY A 106 0.76 -2.88 8.40
CA GLY A 106 1.95 -3.18 7.60
C GLY A 106 2.57 -4.55 7.90
N GLU A 107 2.63 -4.95 9.17
CA GLU A 107 3.19 -6.24 9.55
C GLU A 107 2.32 -7.40 9.03
N ALA A 108 1.01 -7.36 9.29
CA ALA A 108 0.06 -8.35 8.79
C ALA A 108 0.01 -8.38 7.24
N ALA A 109 0.14 -7.22 6.61
CA ALA A 109 0.27 -7.08 5.16
C ALA A 109 1.51 -7.85 4.63
N MET A 110 2.67 -7.68 5.27
CA MET A 110 3.90 -8.38 4.89
C MET A 110 3.81 -9.89 5.10
N GLU A 111 3.22 -10.33 6.21
CA GLU A 111 2.95 -11.76 6.45
C GLU A 111 2.07 -12.36 5.36
N LYS A 112 1.03 -11.63 4.95
CA LYS A 112 0.12 -12.04 3.88
C LYS A 112 0.79 -12.09 2.52
N VAL A 113 1.64 -11.11 2.18
CA VAL A 113 2.47 -11.15 0.96
C VAL A 113 3.33 -12.42 0.96
N ALA A 114 3.98 -12.73 2.09
CA ALA A 114 4.82 -13.92 2.20
C ALA A 114 4.00 -15.21 2.04
N ALA A 115 2.80 -15.30 2.63
CA ALA A 115 1.92 -16.46 2.49
C ALA A 115 1.50 -16.68 1.03
N LEU A 116 1.04 -15.63 0.33
CA LEU A 116 0.63 -15.71 -1.07
C LEU A 116 1.78 -16.11 -2.01
N ILE A 117 3.00 -15.68 -1.71
CA ILE A 117 4.19 -16.10 -2.47
C ILE A 117 4.51 -17.57 -2.22
N ARG A 118 4.41 -18.06 -0.97
CA ARG A 118 4.67 -19.48 -0.64
C ARG A 118 3.67 -20.40 -1.35
N GLU A 119 2.38 -20.07 -1.28
CA GLU A 119 1.34 -20.81 -1.99
C GLU A 119 1.63 -20.92 -3.49
N ALA A 120 2.14 -19.85 -4.11
CA ALA A 120 2.49 -19.84 -5.53
C ALA A 120 3.76 -20.63 -5.88
N ILE A 121 4.63 -20.91 -4.91
CA ILE A 121 5.83 -21.75 -5.09
C ILE A 121 5.49 -23.23 -4.88
N GLU A 122 4.52 -23.51 -4.00
CA GLU A 122 4.09 -24.86 -3.64
C GLU A 122 3.03 -25.45 -4.61
N ALA A 123 2.41 -24.62 -5.44
CA ALA A 123 1.42 -24.98 -6.47
C ALA A 123 2.06 -25.50 -7.77
#